data_AF-A0A542AW01-F1
#
_entry.id   AF-A0A542AW01-F1
#
_cell.length_a   1.000
_cell.length_b   1.000
_cell.length_c   1.000
_cell.angle_alpha   90.00
_cell.angle_beta   90.00
_cell.angle_gamma   90.00
#
_symmetry.space_group_name_H-M   'P 1'
#
loop_
_entity.id
_entity.type
_entity.pdbx_description
1 polymer ?
#
loop_
_entity_poly.entity_id
_entity_poly.type
_entity_poly.pdbx_seq_one_letter_code
_entity_poly.pdbx_strand_id
1 'polypeptide(L)'
;MNVQQLFDTLFSLFRNGKKIHIFYVEKRLRFGKYHVLHLDDCELLPDESGRVEIGRGNDVDTILTQANQEYENVKLCQECCESDKPKLKA
;
A
#
# COMPACT_ATOMS: atom_id res chain seq x y z
N MET A 1 -2.52 -5.90 40.65
CA MET A 1 -2.45 -5.68 39.20
C MET A 1 -3.85 -5.30 38.73
N ASN A 2 -4.00 -4.09 38.17
CA ASN A 2 -5.30 -3.46 37.96
C ASN A 2 -5.89 -3.90 36.60
N VAL A 3 -7.11 -4.44 36.63
CA VAL A 3 -7.84 -4.95 35.46
C VAL A 3 -8.01 -3.89 34.37
N GLN A 4 -8.06 -2.60 34.75
CA GLN A 4 -8.12 -1.47 33.82
C GLN A 4 -6.90 -1.40 32.88
N GLN A 5 -5.68 -1.66 33.37
CA GLN A 5 -4.47 -1.60 32.55
C GLN A 5 -4.41 -2.74 31.51
N LEU A 6 -4.99 -3.89 31.83
CA LEU A 6 -5.12 -5.02 30.90
C LEU A 6 -6.10 -4.70 29.77
N PHE A 7 -7.23 -4.06 30.08
CA PHE A 7 -8.17 -3.59 29.06
C PHE A 7 -7.60 -2.48 28.20
N ASP A 8 -6.87 -1.52 28.77
CA ASP A 8 -6.22 -0.46 27.98
C ASP A 8 -5.17 -1.04 27.02
N THR A 9 -4.42 -2.05 27.47
CA THR A 9 -3.44 -2.76 26.62
C THR A 9 -4.14 -3.59 25.53
N LEU A 10 -5.22 -4.31 25.85
CA LEU A 10 -6.03 -5.04 24.88
C LEU A 10 -6.71 -4.13 23.86
N PHE A 11 -7.29 -3.00 24.29
CA PHE A 11 -7.89 -2.03 23.39
C PHE A 11 -6.84 -1.34 22.51
N SER A 12 -5.64 -1.08 23.02
CA SER A 12 -4.53 -0.56 22.20
C SER A 12 -4.07 -1.56 21.11
N LEU A 13 -4.18 -2.86 21.36
CA LEU A 13 -3.95 -3.93 20.37
C LEU A 13 -5.06 -4.00 19.30
N PHE A 14 -6.31 -3.72 19.66
CA PHE A 14 -7.44 -3.66 18.70
C PHE A 14 -7.57 -2.31 17.97
N ARG A 15 -6.81 -1.29 18.39
CA ARG A 15 -6.84 0.07 17.82
C ARG A 15 -5.76 0.31 16.75
N ASN A 16 -5.24 -0.74 16.11
CA ASN A 16 -4.67 -0.59 14.77
C ASN A 16 -5.82 -0.40 13.79
N GLY A 17 -6.42 0.80 13.81
CA GLY A 17 -7.36 1.27 12.79
C GLY A 17 -6.63 1.33 11.46
N LYS A 18 -6.49 0.19 10.80
CA LYS A 18 -5.83 0.08 9.51
C LYS A 18 -6.60 0.98 8.54
N LYS A 19 -6.00 2.12 8.19
CA LYS A 19 -6.53 3.06 7.20
C LYS A 19 -6.81 2.27 5.92
N ILE A 20 -8.03 2.36 5.42
CA ILE A 20 -8.38 1.81 4.11
C ILE A 20 -7.86 2.81 3.08
N HIS A 21 -7.04 2.33 2.16
CA HIS A 21 -6.48 3.08 1.05
C HIS A 21 -7.11 2.63 -0.26
N ILE A 22 -7.09 3.52 -1.26
CA ILE A 22 -7.39 3.16 -2.64
C ILE A 22 -6.05 2.95 -3.35
N PHE A 23 -5.96 1.89 -4.14
CA PHE A 23 -4.75 1.50 -4.83
C PHE A 23 -4.89 1.71 -6.34
N TYR A 24 -3.84 2.28 -6.91
CA TYR A 24 -3.80 2.64 -8.32
C TYR A 24 -2.56 2.05 -9.00
N VAL A 25 -2.73 1.53 -10.22
CA VAL A 25 -1.63 1.11 -11.09
C VAL A 25 -1.41 2.15 -12.19
N GLU A 26 -0.14 2.45 -12.47
CA GLU A 26 0.24 3.24 -13.64
C GLU A 26 -0.13 2.51 -14.94
N LYS A 27 -0.86 3.15 -15.86
CA LYS A 27 -1.15 2.58 -17.19
C LYS A 27 0.10 2.43 -18.05
N ARG A 28 1.06 3.35 -17.88
CA ARG A 28 2.32 3.35 -18.63
C ARG A 28 3.35 2.49 -17.92
N LEU A 29 4.11 1.73 -18.69
CA LEU A 29 5.25 0.97 -18.19
C LEU A 29 6.43 1.91 -17.88
N ARG A 30 7.01 1.79 -16.69
CA ARG A 30 8.28 2.42 -16.39
C ARG A 30 9.41 1.69 -17.11
N PHE A 31 10.21 2.47 -17.85
CA PHE A 31 11.31 1.96 -18.69
C PHE A 31 10.87 0.83 -19.65
N GLY A 32 9.58 0.77 -19.98
CA GLY A 32 9.00 -0.30 -20.82
C GLY A 32 9.00 -1.70 -20.18
N LYS A 33 9.15 -1.83 -18.85
CA LYS A 33 9.39 -3.12 -18.18
C LYS A 33 8.37 -3.51 -17.12
N TYR A 34 7.87 -2.55 -16.34
CA TYR A 34 6.99 -2.86 -15.21
C TYR A 34 5.99 -1.74 -14.96
N HIS A 35 4.85 -2.12 -14.40
CA HIS A 35 3.85 -1.21 -13.85
C HIS A 35 4.15 -0.92 -12.38
N VAL A 36 3.70 0.22 -11.87
CA VAL A 36 3.89 0.58 -10.45
C VAL A 36 2.53 0.74 -9.78
N LEU A 37 2.37 0.09 -8.63
CA LEU A 37 1.24 0.20 -7.73
C LEU A 37 1.51 1.31 -6.71
N HIS A 38 0.54 2.19 -6.52
CA HIS A 38 0.59 3.35 -5.62
C HIS A 38 -0.66 3.41 -4.73
N LEU A 39 -0.52 4.07 -3.58
CA LEU A 39 -1.65 4.53 -2.77
C LEU A 39 -2.24 5.83 -3.34
N ASP A 40 -3.46 6.15 -2.90
CA ASP A 40 -4.22 7.34 -3.28
C ASP A 40 -3.57 8.66 -2.84
N ASP A 41 -2.79 8.64 -1.76
CA ASP A 41 -2.07 9.79 -1.20
C ASP A 41 -0.60 9.90 -1.66
N CYS A 42 -0.17 9.09 -2.64
CA CYS A 42 1.20 9.12 -3.14
C CYS A 42 1.49 10.36 -4.00
N GLU A 43 2.54 11.11 -3.67
CA GLU A 43 2.98 12.29 -4.43
C GLU A 43 3.45 11.96 -5.87
N LEU A 44 3.88 10.72 -6.10
CA LEU A 44 4.34 10.24 -7.41
C LEU A 44 3.22 9.59 -8.23
N LEU A 45 1.98 9.59 -7.74
CA LEU A 45 0.84 9.03 -8.45
C LEU A 45 0.57 9.85 -9.71
N PRO A 46 0.51 9.24 -10.91
CA PRO A 46 0.14 9.94 -12.13
C PRO A 46 -1.27 10.54 -12.04
N ASP A 47 -1.58 11.47 -12.94
CA ASP A 47 -2.94 12.01 -13.09
C ASP A 47 -3.98 10.90 -13.40
N GLU A 48 -5.26 11.26 -13.35
CA GLU A 48 -6.38 10.34 -13.61
C GLU A 48 -6.27 9.63 -14.97
N SER A 49 -5.69 10.30 -15.97
CA SER A 49 -5.51 9.73 -17.30
C SER A 49 -4.45 8.61 -17.29
N GLY A 50 -3.43 8.73 -16.44
CA GLY A 50 -2.27 7.84 -16.33
C GLY A 50 -2.42 6.68 -15.36
N ARG A 51 -3.54 6.54 -14.65
CA ARG A 51 -3.74 5.51 -13.62
C ARG A 51 -5.04 4.71 -13.78
N VAL A 52 -5.09 3.53 -13.17
CA VAL A 52 -6.29 2.69 -13.04
C VAL A 52 -6.44 2.25 -11.59
N GLU A 53 -7.64 2.37 -11.04
CA GLU A 53 -7.97 1.84 -9.71
C GLU A 53 -8.00 0.31 -9.76
N ILE A 54 -7.20 -0.35 -8.92
CA ILE A 54 -7.21 -1.82 -8.79
C ILE A 54 -8.17 -2.25 -7.69
N GLY A 55 -8.19 -1.51 -6.57
CA GLY A 55 -9.05 -1.87 -5.45
C GLY A 55 -8.84 -1.00 -4.23
N ARG A 56 -9.54 -1.37 -3.16
CA ARG A 56 -9.53 -0.66 -1.88
C ARG A 56 -9.30 -1.65 -0.75
N GLY A 57 -8.46 -1.28 0.19
CA GLY A 57 -8.14 -2.17 1.30
C GLY A 57 -7.02 -1.63 2.17
N ASN A 58 -6.51 -2.49 3.03
CA ASN A 58 -5.38 -2.19 3.91
C ASN A 58 -4.25 -3.22 3.80
N ASP A 59 -4.39 -4.17 2.88
CA ASP A 59 -3.43 -5.24 2.63
C ASP A 59 -2.84 -5.08 1.24
N VAL A 60 -1.62 -4.53 1.21
CA VAL A 60 -0.89 -4.23 -0.03
C VAL A 60 -0.57 -5.52 -0.80
N ASP A 61 -0.33 -6.64 -0.11
CA ASP A 61 0.06 -7.91 -0.76
C ASP A 61 -1.13 -8.52 -1.52
N THR A 62 -2.33 -8.47 -0.92
CA THR A 62 -3.56 -8.89 -1.60
C THR A 62 -3.82 -8.05 -2.85
N ILE A 63 -3.67 -6.73 -2.75
CA ILE A 63 -3.89 -5.84 -3.89
C ILE A 63 -2.81 -6.01 -4.96
N LEU A 64 -1.56 -6.23 -4.57
CA LEU A 64 -0.47 -6.52 -5.50
C LEU A 64 -0.74 -7.82 -6.28
N THR A 65 -1.28 -8.84 -5.60
CA THR A 65 -1.67 -10.10 -6.24
C THR A 65 -2.75 -9.85 -7.29
N GLN A 66 -3.79 -9.07 -6.96
CA GLN A 66 -4.83 -8.69 -7.91
C GLN A 66 -4.27 -7.88 -9.09
N ALA A 67 -3.40 -6.90 -8.82
CA ALA A 67 -2.77 -6.09 -9.86
C ALA A 67 -1.97 -6.95 -10.85
N ASN A 68 -1.26 -7.98 -10.37
CA ASN A 68 -0.51 -8.91 -11.22
C ASN A 68 -1.40 -9.88 -12.02
N GLN A 69 -2.70 -9.99 -11.71
CA GLN A 69 -3.65 -10.72 -12.55
C GLN A 69 -4.06 -9.90 -13.78
N GLU A 70 -4.07 -8.58 -13.67
CA GLU A 70 -4.49 -7.65 -14.72
C GLU A 70 -3.32 -7.11 -15.55
N TYR A 71 -2.15 -6.94 -14.93
CA TYR A 71 -0.97 -6.34 -15.55
C TYR A 71 0.25 -7.23 -15.36
N GLU A 72 1.04 -7.39 -16.42
CA GLU A 72 2.31 -8.12 -16.31
C GLU A 72 3.35 -7.29 -15.55
N ASN A 73 4.05 -7.92 -14.60
CA ASN A 73 5.16 -7.34 -13.86
C ASN A 73 4.80 -6.04 -13.12
N VAL A 74 3.93 -6.13 -12.10
CA VAL A 74 3.62 -4.99 -11.22
C VAL A 74 4.62 -4.93 -10.05
N LYS A 75 5.11 -3.73 -9.76
CA LYS A 75 5.97 -3.44 -8.61
C LYS A 75 5.29 -2.46 -7.66
N LEU A 76 5.64 -2.53 -6.38
CA LEU A 76 5.22 -1.54 -5.39
C LEU A 76 6.00 -0.24 -5.55
N CYS A 77 5.33 0.89 -5.37
CA CYS A 77 6.00 2.17 -5.23
C CYS A 77 6.79 2.22 -3.92
N GLN A 78 8.07 2.55 -4.01
CA GLN A 78 8.96 2.57 -2.83
C GLN A 78 8.63 3.72 -1.87
N GLU A 79 8.02 4.79 -2.36
CA GLU A 79 7.71 5.97 -1.55
C GLU A 79 6.43 5.82 -0.72
N CYS A 80 5.40 5.13 -1.25
CA CYS A 80 4.11 5.01 -0.56
C CYS A 80 3.75 3.57 -0.13
N CYS A 81 4.35 2.54 -0.74
CA CYS A 81 4.02 1.14 -0.45
C CYS A 81 5.13 0.36 0.26
N GLU A 82 6.39 0.83 0.26
CA GLU A 82 7.51 0.17 0.97
C GLU A 82 7.82 0.78 2.35
N SER A 83 6.81 1.35 3.03
CA SER A 83 6.93 2.07 4.31
C SER A 83 7.50 1.26 5.50
N ASP A 84 7.91 0.01 5.29
CA ASP A 84 8.49 -0.91 6.30
C ASP A 84 9.90 -1.43 5.98
N LYS A 85 10.69 -0.73 5.13
CA LYS A 85 12.13 -1.06 5.06
C LYS A 85 12.88 -0.40 6.22
N PRO A 86 13.52 -1.17 7.14
CA PRO A 86 14.41 -0.59 8.12
C PRO A 86 15.50 0.17 7.38
N LYS A 87 15.67 1.46 7.72
CA LYS A 87 16.80 2.27 7.24
C LYS A 87 18.07 1.50 7.57
N LEU A 88 18.75 0.96 6.55
CA LEU A 88 20.12 0.49 6.72
C LEU A 88 20.92 1.70 7.22
N LYS A 89 21.30 1.69 8.50
CA LYS A 89 22.31 2.60 9.00
C LYS A 89 23.62 2.17 8.35
N ALA A 90 24.18 3.07 7.55
CA ALA A 90 25.55 2.99 7.07
C ALA A 90 26.55 2.99 8.23
#